data_AF-A0A6I6LE87-F1
#
_entry.id   AF-A0A6I6LE87-F1
#
_cell.length_a   1.000
_cell.length_b   1.000
_cell.length_c   1.000
_cell.angle_alpha   90.00
_cell.angle_beta   90.00
_cell.angle_gamma   90.00
#
_symmetry.space_group_name_H-M   'P 1'
#
loop_
_entity.id
_entity.type
_entity.pdbx_description
1 polymer ?
#
loop_
_entity_poly.entity_id
_entity_poly.type
_entity_poly.pdbx_seq_one_letter_code
_entity_poly.pdbx_strand_id
1 'polypeptide(L)'
;MTFDFTTPMDRAADAGKHVSRESAFPWRRFLSDSCYIMIRSSGFAVTTFLMTLGLPLFFFLLISGWNMDLLFLQLDNIANRYLGAETARQLAFSGELQTGFFAAVVLIALWRTPRFVSELMRALDEGKK
;
A
#
# COMPACT_ATOMS: atom_id res chain seq x y z
N MET A 1 -13.03 47.85 39.19
CA MET A 1 -11.80 47.89 38.37
C MET A 1 -10.80 46.93 38.99
N THR A 2 -10.75 45.70 38.49
CA THR A 2 -9.81 44.66 38.94
C THR A 2 -8.53 44.83 38.15
N PHE A 3 -7.45 45.21 38.83
CA PHE A 3 -6.13 45.37 38.23
C PHE A 3 -5.52 43.98 38.07
N ASP A 4 -5.34 43.57 36.82
CA ASP A 4 -4.75 42.30 36.44
C ASP A 4 -3.21 42.40 36.54
N PHE A 5 -2.68 41.96 37.68
CA PHE A 5 -1.25 41.91 37.94
C PHE A 5 -0.65 40.64 37.33
N THR A 6 -0.51 40.62 36.00
CA THR A 6 0.35 39.64 35.35
C THR A 6 1.80 40.07 35.56
N THR A 7 2.51 39.33 36.40
CA THR A 7 3.92 39.60 36.74
C THR A 7 4.77 39.48 35.46
N PRO A 8 5.71 40.39 35.18
CA PRO A 8 6.59 40.26 34.01
C PRO A 8 7.40 38.94 34.00
N MET A 9 7.57 38.30 35.16
CA MET A 9 8.15 36.96 35.30
C MET A 9 7.26 35.84 34.73
N ASP A 10 5.92 35.97 34.82
CA ASP A 10 4.99 34.99 34.22
C ASP A 10 5.06 35.06 32.69
N ARG A 11 5.25 36.26 32.13
CA ARG A 11 5.48 36.45 30.68
C ARG A 11 6.80 35.82 30.21
N ALA A 12 7.84 35.81 31.05
CA ALA A 12 9.12 35.15 30.75
C ALA A 12 9.04 33.62 30.88
N ALA A 13 8.26 33.11 31.84
CA ALA A 13 8.00 31.69 32.00
C ALA A 13 7.17 31.11 30.83
N ASP A 14 6.19 31.88 30.33
CA ASP A 14 5.40 31.50 29.16
C ASP A 14 6.16 31.68 27.84
N ALA A 15 7.04 32.69 27.75
CA ALA A 15 7.96 32.84 26.61
C ALA A 15 8.94 31.66 26.50
N GLY A 16 9.43 31.13 27.63
CA GLY A 16 10.29 29.93 27.65
C GLY A 16 9.55 28.64 27.24
N LYS A 17 8.25 28.55 27.53
CA LYS A 17 7.38 27.42 27.14
C LYS A 17 7.06 27.42 25.64
N HIS A 18 6.93 28.60 25.03
CA HIS A 18 6.68 28.74 23.58
C HIS A 18 7.95 28.59 22.72
N VAL A 19 9.13 28.85 23.26
CA VAL A 19 10.41 28.71 22.53
C VAL A 19 10.91 27.26 22.49
N SER A 20 10.41 26.37 23.35
CA SER A 20 10.91 24.99 23.47
C SER A 20 10.17 23.96 22.59
N ARG A 21 9.35 24.40 21.63
CA ARG A 21 8.64 23.52 20.67
C ARG A 21 9.21 23.50 19.25
N GLU A 22 10.36 24.13 19.03
CA GLU A 22 11.19 23.98 17.83
C GLU A 22 12.55 23.52 18.34
N SER A 23 13.06 22.32 18.09
CA SER A 23 13.27 21.72 16.79
C SER A 23 13.36 20.20 16.96
N ALA A 24 12.26 19.48 16.72
CA ALA A 24 12.39 18.06 16.44
C ALA A 24 13.13 17.95 15.10
N PHE A 25 14.39 17.50 15.15
CA PHE A 25 15.27 17.26 14.01
C PHE A 25 14.46 16.88 12.75
N PRO A 26 14.61 17.59 11.61
CA PRO A 26 13.77 17.40 10.42
C PRO A 26 13.72 15.92 9.99
N TRP A 27 14.80 15.18 10.26
CA TRP A 27 14.91 13.73 10.05
C TRP A 27 13.84 12.88 10.75
N ARG A 28 13.41 13.21 11.97
CA ARG A 28 12.33 12.47 12.66
C ARG A 28 10.98 12.66 11.97
N ARG A 29 10.73 13.86 11.43
CA ARG A 29 9.53 14.16 10.66
C ARG A 29 9.57 13.44 9.30
N PHE A 30 10.71 13.46 8.62
CA PHE A 30 10.93 12.66 7.41
C PHE A 30 10.80 11.15 7.62
N LEU A 31 11.29 10.60 8.74
CA LEU A 31 11.12 9.18 9.08
C LEU A 31 9.66 8.84 9.39
N SER A 32 8.96 9.71 10.12
CA SER A 32 7.54 9.55 10.44
C SER A 32 6.68 9.60 9.17
N ASP A 33 6.93 10.57 8.29
CA ASP A 33 6.22 10.70 7.01
C ASP A 33 6.54 9.52 6.09
N SER A 34 7.81 9.10 6.01
CA SER A 34 8.19 7.93 5.19
C SER A 34 7.59 6.64 5.73
N CYS A 35 7.55 6.45 7.05
CA CYS A 35 6.92 5.29 7.67
C CYS A 35 5.41 5.27 7.42
N TYR A 36 4.75 6.44 7.52
CA TYR A 36 3.34 6.60 7.21
C TYR A 36 3.04 6.31 5.73
N ILE A 37 3.88 6.79 4.82
CA ILE A 37 3.76 6.51 3.38
C ILE A 37 3.97 5.02 3.12
N MET A 38 4.99 4.40 3.73
CA MET A 38 5.27 2.97 3.58
C MET A 38 4.14 2.08 4.08
N ILE A 39 3.56 2.37 5.26
CA ILE A 39 2.47 1.55 5.79
C ILE A 39 1.19 1.71 4.97
N ARG A 40 0.94 2.92 4.44
CA ARG A 40 -0.22 3.17 3.59
C ARG A 40 -0.03 2.59 2.19
N SER A 41 1.18 2.66 1.64
CA SER A 41 1.53 2.04 0.36
C SER A 41 1.58 0.52 0.47
N SER A 42 1.96 -0.05 1.62
CA SER A 42 1.96 -1.50 1.82
C SER A 42 0.53 -2.04 1.84
N GLY A 43 -0.42 -1.37 2.51
CA GLY A 43 -1.84 -1.74 2.43
C GLY A 43 -2.37 -1.70 0.99
N PHE A 44 -1.94 -0.72 0.21
CA PHE A 44 -2.28 -0.64 -1.21
C PHE A 44 -1.63 -1.76 -2.05
N ALA A 45 -0.36 -2.07 -1.81
CA ALA A 45 0.36 -3.13 -2.51
C ALA A 45 -0.22 -4.51 -2.17
N VAL A 46 -0.49 -4.78 -0.90
CA VAL A 46 -1.08 -6.05 -0.44
C VAL A 46 -2.46 -6.26 -1.05
N THR A 47 -3.32 -5.24 -1.04
CA THR A 47 -4.66 -5.35 -1.63
C THR A 47 -4.60 -5.51 -3.16
N THR A 48 -3.69 -4.80 -3.82
CA THR A 48 -3.45 -4.96 -5.27
C THR A 48 -2.96 -6.35 -5.61
N PHE A 49 -2.00 -6.87 -4.85
CA PHE A 49 -1.47 -8.23 -5.02
C PHE A 49 -2.55 -9.28 -4.76
N LEU A 50 -3.34 -9.09 -3.70
CA LEU A 50 -4.45 -9.97 -3.37
C LEU A 50 -5.53 -9.96 -4.46
N MET A 51 -5.85 -8.82 -5.06
CA MET A 51 -6.74 -8.74 -6.22
C MET A 51 -6.13 -9.45 -7.44
N THR A 52 -4.84 -9.24 -7.69
CA THR A 52 -4.13 -9.84 -8.83
C THR A 52 -4.06 -11.36 -8.72
N LEU A 53 -3.85 -11.91 -7.53
CA LEU A 53 -3.86 -13.37 -7.31
C LEU A 53 -5.29 -13.92 -7.16
N GLY A 54 -6.19 -13.13 -6.57
CA GLY A 54 -7.57 -13.52 -6.34
C GLY A 54 -8.39 -13.60 -7.62
N LEU A 55 -8.16 -12.72 -8.61
CA LEU A 55 -8.91 -12.72 -9.87
C LEU A 55 -8.75 -14.02 -10.65
N PRO A 56 -7.53 -14.51 -10.92
CA PRO A 56 -7.32 -15.79 -11.60
C PRO A 56 -7.92 -16.96 -10.81
N LEU A 57 -7.71 -16.98 -9.49
CA LEU A 57 -8.28 -18.02 -8.63
C LEU A 57 -9.81 -18.04 -8.71
N PHE A 58 -10.44 -16.86 -8.64
CA PHE A 58 -11.88 -16.69 -8.74
C PHE A 58 -12.40 -17.08 -10.12
N PHE A 59 -11.66 -16.75 -11.19
CA PHE A 59 -12.00 -17.14 -12.55
C PHE A 59 -12.04 -18.67 -12.72
N PHE A 60 -11.03 -19.39 -12.21
CA PHE A 60 -11.04 -20.85 -12.20
C PHE A 60 -12.20 -21.41 -11.38
N LEU A 61 -12.47 -20.83 -10.20
CA LEU A 61 -13.58 -21.26 -9.35
C LEU A 61 -14.94 -21.03 -10.03
N LEU A 62 -15.11 -19.94 -10.76
CA LEU A 62 -16.31 -19.67 -11.55
C LEU A 62 -16.52 -20.70 -12.67
N ILE A 63 -15.47 -21.01 -13.44
CA ILE A 63 -15.53 -22.05 -14.49
C ILE A 63 -15.84 -23.42 -13.88
N SER A 64 -15.31 -23.66 -12.69
CA SER A 64 -15.54 -24.87 -11.90
C SER A 64 -16.96 -24.96 -11.31
N GLY A 65 -17.82 -23.96 -11.50
CA GLY A 65 -19.17 -23.94 -10.94
C GLY A 65 -19.18 -23.87 -9.41
N TRP A 66 -18.20 -23.19 -8.80
CA TRP A 66 -17.97 -23.13 -7.36
C TRP A 66 -17.59 -24.45 -6.69
N ASN A 67 -17.29 -25.49 -7.46
CA ASN A 67 -16.82 -26.76 -6.95
C ASN A 67 -15.29 -26.73 -6.74
N MET A 68 -14.83 -27.07 -5.53
CA MET A 68 -13.40 -27.08 -5.20
C MET A 68 -12.64 -28.26 -5.83
N ASP A 69 -13.25 -29.44 -5.92
CA ASP A 69 -12.61 -30.63 -6.51
C ASP A 69 -12.28 -30.41 -7.99
N LEU A 70 -13.22 -29.83 -8.73
CA LEU A 70 -13.03 -29.48 -10.14
C LEU A 70 -11.98 -28.37 -10.35
N LEU A 71 -11.83 -27.43 -9.41
CA LEU A 71 -10.76 -26.43 -9.43
C LEU A 71 -9.40 -27.13 -9.32
N PHE A 72 -9.23 -27.99 -8.31
CA PHE A 72 -7.97 -28.70 -8.11
C PHE A 72 -7.65 -29.65 -9.27
N LEU A 73 -8.64 -30.25 -9.91
CA LEU A 73 -8.43 -31.04 -11.14
C LEU A 73 -7.91 -30.18 -12.31
N GLN A 74 -8.41 -28.95 -12.47
CA GLN A 74 -7.89 -28.02 -13.49
C GLN A 74 -6.44 -27.62 -13.19
N LEU A 75 -6.13 -27.34 -11.92
CA LEU A 75 -4.76 -27.02 -11.50
C LEU A 75 -3.81 -28.21 -11.70
N ASP A 76 -4.25 -29.42 -11.37
CA ASP A 76 -3.47 -30.64 -11.55
C ASP A 76 -3.17 -30.89 -13.04
N ASN A 77 -4.16 -30.70 -13.91
CA ASN A 77 -3.98 -30.82 -15.35
C ASN A 77 -2.97 -29.80 -15.90
N ILE A 78 -3.02 -28.54 -15.43
CA ILE A 78 -2.06 -27.50 -15.83
C ILE A 78 -0.65 -27.85 -15.31
N ALA A 79 -0.54 -28.25 -14.05
CA ALA A 79 0.73 -28.59 -13.42
C ALA A 79 1.40 -29.79 -14.11
N ASN A 80 0.65 -30.86 -14.34
CA ASN A 80 1.14 -32.05 -15.02
C ASN A 80 1.60 -31.72 -16.46
N ARG A 81 0.83 -30.89 -17.18
CA ARG A 81 1.19 -30.45 -18.54
C ARG A 81 2.40 -29.52 -18.57
N TYR A 82 2.59 -28.68 -17.56
CA TYR A 82 3.77 -27.83 -17.41
C TYR A 82 5.01 -28.67 -17.12
N LEU A 83 4.94 -29.59 -16.15
CA LEU A 83 6.05 -30.46 -15.77
C LEU A 83 6.46 -31.42 -16.90
N GLY A 84 5.50 -31.91 -17.69
CA GLY A 84 5.75 -32.76 -18.85
C GLY A 84 6.18 -32.01 -20.13
N ALA A 85 6.20 -30.68 -20.13
CA ALA A 85 6.58 -29.89 -21.30
C ALA A 85 8.09 -29.73 -21.45
N GLU A 86 8.56 -29.56 -22.68
CA GLU A 86 9.95 -29.21 -22.99
C GLU A 86 10.33 -27.83 -22.39
N THR A 87 11.59 -27.68 -21.98
CA THR A 87 12.11 -26.49 -21.26
C THR A 87 11.79 -25.17 -21.97
N ALA A 88 11.85 -25.12 -23.30
CA ALA A 88 11.52 -23.93 -24.07
C ALA A 88 10.05 -23.48 -23.88
N ARG A 89 9.12 -24.44 -23.78
CA ARG A 89 7.69 -24.17 -23.54
C ARG A 89 7.41 -23.78 -22.10
N GLN A 90 8.15 -24.34 -21.14
CA GLN A 90 8.07 -23.95 -19.74
C GLN A 90 8.50 -22.49 -19.53
N LEU A 91 9.61 -22.08 -20.18
CA LEU A 91 10.10 -20.70 -20.16
C LEU A 91 9.10 -19.73 -20.79
N ALA A 92 8.53 -20.08 -21.95
CA ALA A 92 7.53 -19.26 -22.62
C ALA A 92 6.27 -19.08 -21.75
N PHE A 93 5.72 -20.18 -21.20
CA PHE A 93 4.56 -20.13 -20.32
C PHE A 93 4.81 -19.30 -19.05
N SER A 94 5.97 -19.47 -18.42
CA SER A 94 6.35 -18.69 -17.24
C SER A 94 6.49 -17.20 -17.56
N GLY A 95 7.07 -16.88 -18.72
CA GLY A 95 7.19 -15.50 -19.20
C GLY A 95 5.84 -14.84 -19.48
N GLU A 96 4.93 -15.56 -20.13
CA GLU A 96 3.56 -15.10 -20.39
C GLU A 96 2.78 -14.88 -19.08
N LEU A 97 2.87 -15.82 -18.14
CA LEU A 97 2.27 -15.68 -16.81
C LEU A 97 2.83 -14.47 -16.07
N GLN A 98 4.16 -14.34 -15.97
CA GLN A 98 4.79 -13.23 -15.28
C GLN A 98 4.40 -11.89 -15.90
N THR A 99 4.34 -11.82 -17.23
CA THR A 99 3.91 -10.62 -17.96
C THR A 99 2.46 -10.27 -17.65
N GLY A 100 1.55 -11.26 -17.66
CA GLY A 100 0.15 -11.07 -17.31
C GLY A 100 -0.05 -10.58 -15.87
N PHE A 101 0.62 -11.20 -14.90
CA PHE A 101 0.58 -10.78 -13.50
C PHE A 101 1.15 -9.37 -13.32
N PHE A 102 2.29 -9.07 -13.94
CA PHE A 102 2.90 -7.74 -13.88
C PHE A 102 1.98 -6.67 -14.48
N ALA A 103 1.41 -6.93 -15.65
CA ALA A 103 0.47 -6.04 -16.30
C ALA A 103 -0.77 -5.78 -15.43
N ALA A 104 -1.32 -6.82 -14.79
CA ALA A 104 -2.45 -6.69 -13.89
C ALA A 104 -2.10 -5.88 -12.63
N VAL A 105 -0.93 -6.12 -12.01
CA VAL A 105 -0.43 -5.30 -10.89
C VAL A 105 -0.31 -3.84 -11.31
N VAL A 106 0.33 -3.56 -12.44
CA VAL A 106 0.51 -2.19 -12.96
C VAL A 106 -0.84 -1.53 -13.24
N LEU A 107 -1.78 -2.23 -13.87
CA LEU A 107 -3.10 -1.69 -14.20
C LEU A 107 -3.90 -1.34 -12.95
N ILE A 108 -3.95 -2.26 -11.97
CA ILE A 108 -4.61 -2.01 -10.68
C ILE A 108 -3.90 -0.87 -9.94
N ALA A 109 -2.57 -0.84 -10.01
CA ALA A 109 -1.78 0.21 -9.38
C ALA A 109 -2.11 1.59 -9.97
N LEU A 110 -2.07 1.72 -11.30
CA LEU A 110 -2.39 2.96 -12.01
C LEU A 110 -3.82 3.44 -11.73
N TRP A 111 -4.80 2.53 -11.74
CA TRP A 111 -6.19 2.86 -11.41
C TRP A 111 -6.28 3.50 -10.03
N ARG A 112 -5.62 2.93 -9.02
CA ARG A 112 -5.82 3.29 -7.62
C ARG A 112 -4.88 4.41 -7.11
N THR A 113 -3.77 4.64 -7.81
CA THR A 113 -2.82 5.73 -7.54
C THR A 113 -3.47 7.12 -7.33
N PRO A 114 -4.41 7.62 -8.16
CA PRO A 114 -5.00 8.95 -7.96
C PRO A 114 -5.70 9.11 -6.60
N ARG A 115 -6.35 8.06 -6.10
CA ARG A 115 -7.04 8.10 -4.80
C ARG A 115 -6.04 8.12 -3.65
N PHE A 116 -4.98 7.32 -3.75
CA PHE A 116 -3.89 7.31 -2.78
C PHE A 116 -3.16 8.66 -2.72
N VAL A 117 -2.83 9.24 -3.87
CA VAL A 117 -2.16 10.55 -3.94
C VAL A 117 -3.05 11.65 -3.36
N SER A 118 -4.36 11.64 -3.66
CA SER A 118 -5.31 12.61 -3.10
C SER A 118 -5.39 12.53 -1.57
N GLU A 119 -5.40 11.31 -1.04
CA GLU A 119 -5.42 11.08 0.41
C GLU A 119 -4.10 11.46 1.10
N LEU A 120 -2.97 11.26 0.44
CA LEU A 120 -1.65 11.65 0.92
C LEU A 120 -1.53 13.19 0.97
N MET A 121 -1.95 13.87 -0.10
CA MET A 121 -1.98 15.34 -0.15
C MET A 121 -2.85 15.92 0.96
N ARG A 122 -4.01 15.33 1.23
CA ARG A 122 -4.90 15.78 2.31
C ARG A 122 -4.29 15.60 3.70
N ALA A 123 -3.65 14.46 3.96
CA ALA A 123 -3.01 14.19 5.25
C ALA A 123 -1.80 15.12 5.52
N LEU A 124 -1.04 15.47 4.47
CA LEU A 124 0.07 16.42 4.57
C LEU A 124 -0.40 17.85 4.87
N ASP A 125 -1.53 18.27 4.29
CA ASP A 125 -2.10 19.60 4.51
C ASP A 125 -2.70 19.74 5.92
N GLU A 126 -3.32 18.68 6.43
CA GLU A 126 -3.84 18.61 7.81
C GLU A 126 -2.72 18.62 8.87
N GLY A 127 -1.58 17.97 8.61
CA GLY A 127 -0.43 17.95 9.52
C GLY A 127 0.40 19.25 9.58
N LYS A 128 -0.01 20.27 8.82
CA LYS A 128 0.64 21.60 8.78
C LYS A 128 -0.10 22.66 9.62
N LYS A 129 -1.32 22.38 10.10
CA LYS A 129 -2.09 23.22 11.02
C LYS A 129 -1.75 22.90 12.48
#